data_AF-A0A9P5HP22-F1
#
_entry.id   AF-A0A9P5HP22-F1
#
_cell.length_a   1.000
_cell.length_b   1.000
_cell.length_c   1.000
_cell.angle_alpha   90.00
_cell.angle_beta   90.00
_cell.angle_gamma   90.00
#
_symmetry.space_group_name_H-M   'P 1'
#
loop_
_entity.id
_entity.type
_entity.pdbx_description
1 polymer ?
#
loop_
_entity_poly.entity_id
_entity_poly.type
_entity_poly.pdbx_seq_one_letter_code
_entity_poly.pdbx_strand_id
1 'polypeptide(L)'
;MDPITALGVAAAVIQFIDYSMGLVLKGREIYKSGELGANVELGEATNRLQNLIEPLRGSLSSGMQNAPPPSPADADRALKDICTKCIDLSEELSGLLGSLKLNLSVKHRRPASFRQAFRAVWNEKKIQGLKSCLGDLRSNLETHVLVDLRYRMIQVKLEQDNNFKSLDKALQAMMQDLLVNHQSSLTNIEQNFDHLRLSQEKEHSHTRSVLVDQQALRHRRQAELNILESLKFSSMNLRHETIAEAHQQTFEWIFCDPENEHKPWSNFSEWLKTENDIYWIHGKPGCGKSTLMRFIIDDSRSRGYAQTWAHNTPLETPSFFFWNSGNEAQRSQSGLLRSLLFEILEKHCTLIPEVFPRKWKTTFENALHNVPILSTNWSLPALKKSFRTLIEKTSGILSFCFFIGGLDEYEGNYWDIAEYFYELSESKHAKFCLSSRPETGFLDTFKSMPQLKLHDLTESDITNYVRDRLENNLQMRLLMKNSPSDASALITEVVDDGDGVFLWVRLVVNSLLNGLRKRDDISTLRVRLQETPKDIDDLYDRILSSIDRIHMVEASKIFQLEKGASVIMSEIPFLELYVAYKLSF
;
A
#
# COMPACT_ATOMS: atom_id res chain seq x y z
N MET A 1 -8.09 89.57 11.54
CA MET A 1 -9.58 89.54 11.47
C MET A 1 -10.02 88.36 10.61
N ASP A 2 -11.09 87.61 10.95
CA ASP A 2 -11.61 86.56 10.06
C ASP A 2 -12.24 87.20 8.80
N PRO A 3 -12.32 86.47 7.66
CA PRO A 3 -12.70 87.05 6.37
C PRO A 3 -14.09 87.70 6.37
N ILE A 4 -15.02 87.15 7.13
CA ILE A 4 -16.41 87.61 7.20
C ILE A 4 -16.45 88.92 8.01
N THR A 5 -15.71 88.98 9.10
CA THR A 5 -15.58 90.20 9.91
C THR A 5 -14.85 91.32 9.15
N ALA A 6 -13.80 91.01 8.40
CA ALA A 6 -13.08 92.00 7.58
C ALA A 6 -13.97 92.63 6.48
N LEU A 7 -14.78 91.80 5.82
CA LEU A 7 -15.77 92.26 4.85
C LEU A 7 -16.86 93.11 5.51
N GLY A 8 -17.33 92.71 6.71
CA GLY A 8 -18.30 93.46 7.49
C GLY A 8 -17.81 94.87 7.88
N VAL A 9 -16.54 94.98 8.31
CA VAL A 9 -15.91 96.27 8.64
C VAL A 9 -15.79 97.15 7.39
N ALA A 10 -15.33 96.61 6.28
CA ALA A 10 -15.23 97.36 5.03
C ALA A 10 -16.61 97.90 4.56
N ALA A 11 -17.66 97.09 4.65
CA ALA A 11 -19.02 97.49 4.29
C ALA A 11 -19.53 98.65 5.18
N ALA A 12 -19.26 98.60 6.49
CA ALA A 12 -19.62 99.66 7.42
C ALA A 12 -18.89 100.98 7.10
N VAL A 13 -17.61 100.92 6.75
CA VAL A 13 -16.84 102.12 6.32
C VAL A 13 -17.43 102.73 5.05
N ILE A 14 -17.78 101.92 4.04
CA ILE A 14 -18.39 102.41 2.79
C ILE A 14 -19.72 103.13 3.08
N GLN A 15 -20.58 102.50 3.88
CA GLN A 15 -21.88 103.10 4.25
C GLN A 15 -21.71 104.45 4.96
N PHE A 16 -20.71 104.54 5.85
CA PHE A 16 -20.38 105.79 6.52
C PHE A 16 -19.90 106.87 5.54
N ILE A 17 -18.97 106.53 4.64
CA ILE A 17 -18.42 107.47 3.65
C ILE A 17 -19.51 107.97 2.70
N ASP A 18 -20.35 107.08 2.17
CA ASP A 18 -21.43 107.44 1.24
C ASP A 18 -22.46 108.35 1.92
N TYR A 19 -22.86 108.04 3.15
CA TYR A 19 -23.78 108.89 3.91
C TYR A 19 -23.18 110.27 4.21
N SER A 20 -21.92 110.32 4.65
CA SER A 20 -21.22 111.57 4.96
C SER A 20 -21.01 112.44 3.72
N MET A 21 -20.74 111.83 2.56
CA MET A 21 -20.65 112.54 1.29
C MET A 21 -22.00 113.15 0.90
N GLY A 22 -23.09 112.40 1.04
CA GLY A 22 -24.44 112.90 0.83
C GLY A 22 -24.78 114.09 1.74
N LEU A 23 -24.32 114.05 3.01
CA LEU A 23 -24.52 115.15 3.95
C LEU A 23 -23.72 116.40 3.59
N VAL A 24 -22.46 116.25 3.18
CA VAL A 24 -21.62 117.38 2.72
C VAL A 24 -22.21 118.03 1.47
N LEU A 25 -22.78 117.22 0.55
CA LEU A 25 -23.46 117.72 -0.64
C LEU A 25 -24.76 118.48 -0.30
N LYS A 26 -25.59 117.93 0.59
CA LYS A 26 -26.78 118.63 1.10
C LYS A 26 -26.42 119.93 1.83
N GLY A 27 -25.36 119.93 2.65
CA GLY A 27 -24.85 121.14 3.30
C GLY A 27 -24.44 122.22 2.29
N ARG A 28 -23.88 121.82 1.13
CA ARG A 28 -23.55 122.74 0.03
C ARG A 28 -24.80 123.30 -0.65
N GLU A 29 -25.85 122.50 -0.82
CA GLU A 29 -27.13 122.97 -1.35
C GLU A 29 -27.76 124.00 -0.42
N ILE A 30 -27.83 123.71 0.89
CA ILE A 30 -28.34 124.64 1.91
C ILE A 30 -27.55 125.95 1.94
N TYR A 31 -26.22 125.89 1.80
CA TYR A 31 -25.36 127.07 1.67
C TYR A 31 -25.73 127.97 0.47
N LYS A 32 -26.17 127.38 -0.66
CA LYS A 32 -26.57 128.10 -1.88
C LYS A 32 -28.03 128.56 -1.87
N SER A 33 -28.98 127.71 -1.49
CA SER A 33 -30.43 127.94 -1.65
C SER A 33 -31.11 128.64 -0.45
N GLY A 34 -30.61 128.48 0.78
CA GLY A 34 -31.09 129.21 1.96
C GLY A 34 -32.48 128.84 2.49
N GLU A 35 -32.95 127.61 2.31
CA GLU A 35 -34.25 127.13 2.82
C GLU A 35 -34.27 126.82 4.34
N LEU A 36 -35.39 127.14 4.99
CA LEU A 36 -35.63 127.06 6.45
C LEU A 36 -36.07 125.68 6.97
N GLY A 37 -36.31 124.70 6.10
CA GLY A 37 -36.73 123.33 6.49
C GLY A 37 -35.66 122.51 7.23
N ALA A 38 -34.40 122.98 7.22
CA ALA A 38 -33.23 122.23 7.66
C ALA A 38 -33.14 121.96 9.18
N ASN A 39 -33.90 122.66 10.04
CA ASN A 39 -33.70 122.53 11.49
C ASN A 39 -34.17 121.19 12.09
N VAL A 40 -35.15 120.53 11.47
CA VAL A 40 -35.62 119.21 11.94
C VAL A 40 -34.72 118.10 11.40
N GLU A 41 -34.21 118.23 10.17
CA GLU A 41 -33.34 117.25 9.52
C GLU A 41 -31.90 117.21 10.09
N LEU A 42 -31.37 118.33 10.62
CA LEU A 42 -30.01 118.40 11.19
C LEU A 42 -29.84 117.53 12.44
N GLY A 43 -30.89 117.41 13.26
CA GLY A 43 -30.89 116.56 14.46
C GLY A 43 -30.88 115.08 14.13
N GLU A 44 -31.67 114.66 13.13
CA GLU A 44 -31.70 113.29 12.62
C GLU A 44 -30.41 112.91 11.90
N ALA A 45 -29.81 113.84 11.15
CA ALA A 45 -28.54 113.63 10.46
C ALA A 45 -27.39 113.36 11.44
N THR A 46 -27.34 114.08 12.58
CA THR A 46 -26.30 113.90 13.61
C THR A 46 -26.43 112.53 14.29
N ASN A 47 -27.66 112.13 14.68
CA ASN A 47 -27.91 110.82 15.29
C ASN A 47 -27.59 109.68 14.32
N ARG A 48 -27.92 109.83 13.03
CA ARG A 48 -27.66 108.82 12.00
C ARG A 48 -26.17 108.67 11.68
N LEU A 49 -25.41 109.77 11.74
CA LEU A 49 -23.94 109.76 11.65
C LEU A 49 -23.31 108.97 12.81
N GLN A 50 -23.81 109.17 14.04
CA GLN A 50 -23.35 108.42 15.21
C GLN A 50 -23.69 106.92 15.12
N ASN A 51 -24.90 106.57 14.68
CA ASN A 51 -25.32 105.18 14.53
C ASN A 51 -24.51 104.42 13.46
N LEU A 52 -24.07 105.09 12.39
CA LEU A 52 -23.24 104.45 11.34
C LEU A 52 -21.80 104.14 11.81
N ILE A 53 -21.37 104.71 12.93
CA ILE A 53 -20.02 104.56 13.47
C ILE A 53 -19.95 103.64 14.67
N GLU A 54 -21.07 103.43 15.36
CA GLU A 54 -21.16 102.50 16.47
C GLU A 54 -20.63 101.09 16.12
N PRO A 55 -20.90 100.52 14.92
CA PRO A 55 -20.29 99.25 14.49
C PRO A 55 -18.77 99.33 14.28
N LEU A 56 -18.27 100.48 13.81
CA LEU A 56 -16.83 100.72 13.57
C LEU A 56 -16.07 100.89 14.91
N ARG A 57 -16.65 101.62 15.87
CA ARG A 57 -16.11 101.73 17.24
C ARG A 57 -16.13 100.36 17.95
N GLY A 58 -17.22 99.61 17.81
CA GLY A 58 -17.33 98.24 18.30
C GLY A 58 -16.22 97.35 17.75
N SER A 59 -16.01 97.35 16.43
CA SER A 59 -15.00 96.52 15.76
C SER A 59 -13.55 96.92 16.06
N LEU A 60 -13.27 98.19 16.32
CA LEU A 60 -11.96 98.68 16.77
C LEU A 60 -11.65 98.30 18.24
N SER A 61 -12.68 98.23 19.08
CA SER A 61 -12.56 97.87 20.50
C SER A 61 -12.54 96.36 20.77
N SER A 62 -13.18 95.55 19.93
CA SER A 62 -13.21 94.08 20.03
C SER A 62 -12.13 93.37 19.21
N GLY A 63 -11.46 94.07 18.30
CA GLY A 63 -10.54 93.47 17.31
C GLY A 63 -9.07 93.33 17.72
N MET A 64 -8.72 93.45 19.00
CA MET A 64 -7.32 93.30 19.44
C MET A 64 -7.19 92.43 20.69
N GLN A 65 -7.16 91.12 20.49
CA GLN A 65 -6.30 90.29 21.32
C GLN A 65 -5.87 88.96 20.70
N ASN A 66 -6.49 88.44 19.64
CA ASN A 66 -6.03 87.19 19.02
C ASN A 66 -6.16 87.21 17.50
N ALA A 67 -5.07 87.56 16.81
CA ALA A 67 -4.90 87.28 15.39
C ALA A 67 -3.55 86.55 15.19
N PRO A 68 -3.53 85.32 14.63
CA PRO A 68 -2.30 84.65 14.23
C PRO A 68 -1.66 85.35 13.02
N PRO A 69 -0.32 85.37 12.88
CA PRO A 69 0.35 85.79 11.65
C PRO A 69 0.16 84.73 10.55
N PRO A 70 0.14 85.06 9.24
CA PRO A 70 0.55 86.31 8.60
C PRO A 70 -0.59 86.89 7.75
N SER A 71 -1.47 87.69 8.37
CA SER A 71 -2.12 88.76 7.60
C SER A 71 -1.02 89.73 7.16
N PRO A 72 -1.02 90.31 5.94
CA PRO A 72 -0.14 91.41 5.63
C PRO A 72 -0.44 92.48 6.68
N ALA A 73 0.46 92.64 7.66
CA ALA A 73 0.27 93.49 8.83
C ALA A 73 -0.07 94.93 8.42
N ASP A 74 0.21 95.28 7.16
CA ASP A 74 -0.08 96.55 6.52
C ASP A 74 -1.54 96.70 6.08
N ALA A 75 -2.26 95.64 5.68
CA ALA A 75 -3.66 95.74 5.25
C ALA A 75 -4.62 95.88 6.44
N ASP A 76 -4.44 95.07 7.50
CA ASP A 76 -5.21 95.21 8.75
C ASP A 76 -4.90 96.56 9.44
N ARG A 77 -3.64 97.01 9.41
CA ARG A 77 -3.23 98.32 9.93
C ARG A 77 -3.80 99.46 9.11
N ALA A 78 -3.81 99.35 7.77
CA ALA A 78 -4.41 100.36 6.90
C ALA A 78 -5.92 100.45 7.06
N LEU A 79 -6.63 99.32 7.18
CA LEU A 79 -8.07 99.29 7.50
C LEU A 79 -8.36 99.94 8.85
N LYS A 80 -7.52 99.70 9.85
CA LYS A 80 -7.62 100.35 11.16
C LYS A 80 -7.43 101.86 11.08
N ASP A 81 -6.44 102.31 10.30
CA ASP A 81 -6.18 103.74 10.06
C ASP A 81 -7.36 104.42 9.35
N ILE A 82 -7.95 103.76 8.33
CA ILE A 82 -9.15 104.23 7.65
C ILE A 82 -10.34 104.35 8.62
N CYS A 83 -10.60 103.32 9.44
CA CYS A 83 -11.68 103.35 10.42
C CYS A 83 -11.50 104.48 11.44
N THR A 84 -10.27 104.73 11.88
CA THR A 84 -9.94 105.80 12.83
C THR A 84 -10.22 107.18 12.19
N LYS A 85 -9.76 107.39 10.96
CA LYS A 85 -10.04 108.61 10.19
C LYS A 85 -11.54 108.84 9.94
N CYS A 86 -12.32 107.77 9.71
CA CYS A 86 -13.77 107.88 9.59
C CYS A 86 -14.43 108.34 10.90
N ILE A 87 -13.94 107.86 12.04
CA ILE A 87 -14.43 108.29 13.37
C ILE A 87 -14.11 109.77 13.60
N ASP A 88 -12.86 110.18 13.36
CA ASP A 88 -12.41 111.56 13.54
C ASP A 88 -13.22 112.52 12.65
N LEU A 89 -13.43 112.14 11.39
CA LEU A 89 -14.18 112.93 10.42
C LEU A 89 -15.66 113.07 10.81
N SER A 90 -16.25 112.05 11.42
CA SER A 90 -17.60 112.13 11.94
C SER A 90 -17.72 113.03 13.16
N GLU A 91 -16.75 112.99 14.06
CA GLU A 91 -16.73 113.89 15.21
C GLU A 91 -16.61 115.34 14.74
N GLU A 92 -15.81 115.58 13.70
CA GLU A 92 -15.76 116.89 13.04
C GLU A 92 -17.10 117.27 12.41
N LEU A 93 -17.73 116.40 11.61
CA LEU A 93 -19.04 116.65 10.99
C LEU A 93 -20.14 116.87 12.04
N SER A 94 -20.17 116.07 13.10
CA SER A 94 -21.11 116.18 14.21
C SER A 94 -20.91 117.47 15.00
N GLY A 95 -19.66 117.88 15.22
CA GLY A 95 -19.32 119.15 15.85
C GLY A 95 -19.77 120.35 15.02
N LEU A 96 -19.58 120.30 13.69
CA LEU A 96 -20.08 121.32 12.77
C LEU A 96 -21.61 121.41 12.82
N LEU A 97 -22.33 120.28 12.81
CA LEU A 97 -23.78 120.23 12.91
C LEU A 97 -24.29 120.70 14.29
N GLY A 98 -23.59 120.35 15.37
CA GLY A 98 -23.91 120.76 16.74
C GLY A 98 -23.76 122.26 16.98
N SER A 99 -22.72 122.88 16.39
CA SER A 99 -22.50 124.34 16.46
C SER A 99 -23.62 125.16 15.80
N LEU A 100 -24.32 124.56 14.83
CA LEU A 100 -25.50 125.15 14.19
C LEU A 100 -26.75 125.07 15.09
N LYS A 101 -26.87 124.01 15.91
CA LYS A 101 -28.00 123.77 16.81
C LYS A 101 -28.04 124.73 18.01
N LEU A 102 -26.88 125.10 18.56
CA LEU A 102 -26.77 125.95 19.76
C LEU A 102 -27.15 127.42 19.51
N ASN A 103 -26.88 127.93 18.31
CA ASN A 103 -27.14 129.32 17.94
C ASN A 103 -28.63 129.66 17.68
N LEU A 104 -29.53 128.68 17.79
CA LEU A 104 -30.96 128.83 17.45
C LEU A 104 -31.91 128.79 18.67
N SER A 105 -31.38 128.67 19.89
CA SER A 105 -32.21 128.48 21.10
C SER A 105 -32.74 129.77 21.76
N VAL A 106 -32.53 130.94 21.19
CA VAL A 106 -33.03 132.22 21.76
C VAL A 106 -34.26 132.72 20.99
N LYS A 107 -35.39 132.81 21.71
CA LYS A 107 -36.72 133.23 21.22
C LYS A 107 -36.68 134.62 20.57
N HIS A 108 -36.60 134.70 19.24
CA HIS A 108 -37.35 135.61 18.35
C HIS A 108 -36.96 135.32 16.88
N ARG A 109 -37.94 134.95 16.04
CA ARG A 109 -37.76 134.55 14.62
C ARG A 109 -37.38 135.75 13.74
N ARG A 110 -36.17 135.74 13.16
CA ARG A 110 -35.82 136.50 11.93
C ARG A 110 -34.92 135.66 10.99
N PRO A 111 -35.24 135.55 9.68
CA PRO A 111 -34.57 134.65 8.72
C PRO A 111 -33.12 135.04 8.33
N ALA A 112 -32.67 136.26 8.64
CA ALA A 112 -31.33 136.72 8.28
C ALA A 112 -30.21 136.12 9.17
N SER A 113 -30.49 135.74 10.44
CA SER A 113 -29.44 135.26 11.36
C SER A 113 -29.02 133.81 11.10
N PHE A 114 -29.95 132.96 10.65
CA PHE A 114 -29.66 131.55 10.35
C PHE A 114 -28.67 131.41 9.17
N ARG A 115 -28.86 132.20 8.12
CA ARG A 115 -27.98 132.19 6.94
C ARG A 115 -26.57 132.68 7.27
N GLN A 116 -26.44 133.59 8.23
CA GLN A 116 -25.14 134.12 8.68
C GLN A 116 -24.42 133.13 9.62
N ALA A 117 -25.15 132.45 10.51
CA ALA A 117 -24.62 131.37 11.34
C ALA A 117 -24.19 130.15 10.50
N PHE A 118 -24.97 129.77 9.48
CA PHE A 118 -24.63 128.67 8.57
C PHE A 118 -23.40 128.98 7.72
N ARG A 119 -23.25 130.22 7.24
CA ARG A 119 -22.06 130.68 6.49
C ARG A 119 -20.79 130.76 7.33
N ALA A 120 -20.90 131.01 8.63
CA ALA A 120 -19.75 131.03 9.54
C ALA A 120 -19.18 129.61 9.78
N VAL A 121 -20.06 128.60 9.84
CA VAL A 121 -19.68 127.21 10.11
C VAL A 121 -19.33 126.45 8.82
N TRP A 122 -20.09 126.66 7.74
CA TRP A 122 -19.99 125.94 6.48
C TRP A 122 -19.53 126.89 5.36
N ASN A 123 -18.22 126.98 5.12
CA ASN A 123 -17.63 127.80 4.04
C ASN A 123 -17.10 126.93 2.88
N GLU A 124 -17.00 127.51 1.68
CA GLU A 124 -16.66 126.76 0.45
C GLU A 124 -15.32 126.00 0.56
N LYS A 125 -14.31 126.54 1.27
CA LYS A 125 -13.03 125.86 1.52
C LYS A 125 -13.21 124.60 2.37
N LYS A 126 -14.03 124.67 3.43
CA LYS A 126 -14.26 123.54 4.33
C LYS A 126 -15.08 122.42 3.69
N ILE A 127 -16.04 122.77 2.83
CA ILE A 127 -16.81 121.80 2.01
C ILE A 127 -15.90 121.02 1.07
N GLN A 128 -15.02 121.73 0.35
CA GLN A 128 -14.07 121.08 -0.57
C GLN A 128 -13.07 120.19 0.18
N GLY A 129 -12.60 120.61 1.36
CA GLY A 129 -11.73 119.80 2.21
C GLY A 129 -12.38 118.49 2.65
N LEU A 130 -13.60 118.54 3.17
CA LEU A 130 -14.36 117.34 3.57
C LEU A 130 -14.64 116.40 2.40
N LYS A 131 -14.98 116.96 1.23
CA LYS A 131 -15.21 116.18 0.00
C LYS A 131 -13.97 115.44 -0.47
N SER A 132 -12.80 116.11 -0.45
CA SER A 132 -11.53 115.49 -0.83
C SER A 132 -11.17 114.36 0.13
N CYS A 133 -11.24 114.61 1.45
CA CYS A 133 -10.91 113.64 2.48
C CYS A 133 -11.80 112.37 2.40
N LEU A 134 -13.12 112.53 2.21
CA LEU A 134 -14.03 111.40 2.01
C LEU A 134 -13.73 110.60 0.73
N GLY A 135 -13.31 111.28 -0.34
CA GLY A 135 -12.88 110.64 -1.59
C GLY A 135 -11.62 109.80 -1.41
N ASP A 136 -10.63 110.33 -0.70
CA ASP A 136 -9.36 109.65 -0.42
C ASP A 136 -9.57 108.41 0.47
N LEU A 137 -10.45 108.50 1.47
CA LEU A 137 -10.79 107.34 2.32
C LEU A 137 -11.43 106.19 1.53
N ARG A 138 -12.30 106.51 0.56
CA ARG A 138 -12.96 105.51 -0.30
C ARG A 138 -11.97 104.75 -1.16
N SER A 139 -11.09 105.47 -1.87
CA SER A 139 -10.13 104.86 -2.79
C SER A 139 -9.10 103.98 -2.05
N ASN A 140 -8.67 104.41 -0.86
CA ASN A 140 -7.78 103.62 -0.01
C ASN A 140 -8.45 102.32 0.46
N LEU A 141 -9.72 102.38 0.88
CA LEU A 141 -10.46 101.19 1.32
C LEU A 141 -10.63 100.16 0.19
N GLU A 142 -11.07 100.61 -1.00
CA GLU A 142 -11.29 99.74 -2.16
C GLU A 142 -10.01 98.97 -2.53
N THR A 143 -8.85 99.61 -2.45
CA THR A 143 -7.55 99.00 -2.76
C THR A 143 -7.17 97.92 -1.74
N HIS A 144 -7.33 98.19 -0.44
CA HIS A 144 -6.90 97.25 0.60
C HIS A 144 -7.79 96.00 0.71
N VAL A 145 -9.10 96.13 0.49
CA VAL A 145 -10.04 95.00 0.52
C VAL A 145 -9.79 94.02 -0.63
N LEU A 146 -9.49 94.53 -1.83
CA LEU A 146 -9.21 93.69 -3.00
C LEU A 146 -7.92 92.86 -2.84
N VAL A 147 -6.89 93.42 -2.19
CA VAL A 147 -5.62 92.73 -1.97
C VAL A 147 -5.77 91.60 -0.95
N ASP A 148 -6.48 91.84 0.16
CA ASP A 148 -6.69 90.81 1.20
C ASP A 148 -7.52 89.62 0.68
N LEU A 149 -8.61 89.89 -0.07
CA LEU A 149 -9.44 88.85 -0.67
C LEU A 149 -8.64 87.97 -1.65
N ARG A 150 -7.80 88.57 -2.50
CA ARG A 150 -6.97 87.83 -3.46
C ARG A 150 -5.98 86.91 -2.77
N TYR A 151 -5.33 87.38 -1.71
CA TYR A 151 -4.35 86.59 -0.97
C TYR A 151 -4.99 85.35 -0.32
N ARG A 152 -6.15 85.52 0.30
CA ARG A 152 -6.86 84.43 0.98
C ARG A 152 -7.40 83.36 0.01
N MET A 153 -7.88 83.75 -1.17
CA MET A 153 -8.33 82.79 -2.19
C MET A 153 -7.21 81.85 -2.67
N ILE A 154 -5.96 82.32 -2.72
CA ILE A 154 -4.81 81.51 -3.14
C ILE A 154 -4.49 80.43 -2.09
N GLN A 155 -4.59 80.75 -0.80
CA GLN A 155 -4.31 79.78 0.27
C GLN A 155 -5.29 78.60 0.27
N VAL A 156 -6.60 78.88 0.16
CA VAL A 156 -7.63 77.82 0.11
C VAL A 156 -7.41 76.87 -1.07
N LYS A 157 -6.98 77.40 -2.22
CA LYS A 157 -6.70 76.58 -3.40
C LYS A 157 -5.48 75.67 -3.21
N LEU A 158 -4.42 76.17 -2.57
CA LEU A 158 -3.22 75.37 -2.28
C LEU A 158 -3.48 74.23 -1.29
N GLU A 159 -4.30 74.47 -0.27
CA GLU A 159 -4.70 73.42 0.68
C GLU A 159 -5.55 72.33 0.02
N GLN A 160 -6.51 72.70 -0.83
CA GLN A 160 -7.31 71.73 -1.57
C GLN A 160 -6.46 70.86 -2.49
N ASP A 161 -5.55 71.45 -3.28
CA ASP A 161 -4.68 70.71 -4.19
C ASP A 161 -3.77 69.70 -3.45
N ASN A 162 -3.28 70.06 -2.26
CA ASN A 162 -2.48 69.16 -1.43
C ASN A 162 -3.31 67.99 -0.88
N ASN A 163 -4.55 68.26 -0.44
CA ASN A 163 -5.46 67.22 0.04
C ASN A 163 -5.83 66.23 -1.08
N PHE A 164 -6.09 66.72 -2.30
CA PHE A 164 -6.38 65.85 -3.44
C PHE A 164 -5.19 64.96 -3.82
N LYS A 165 -3.95 65.50 -3.80
CA LYS A 165 -2.74 64.70 -4.04
C LYS A 165 -2.50 63.62 -2.99
N SER A 166 -2.83 63.89 -1.73
CA SER A 166 -2.72 62.89 -0.66
C SER A 166 -3.73 61.76 -0.83
N LEU A 167 -4.97 62.10 -1.24
CA LEU A 167 -6.03 61.12 -1.46
C LEU A 167 -5.70 60.18 -2.63
N ASP A 168 -5.20 60.72 -3.74
CA ASP A 168 -4.81 59.95 -4.93
C ASP A 168 -3.72 58.92 -4.62
N LYS A 169 -2.69 59.33 -3.85
CA LYS A 169 -1.64 58.41 -3.38
C LYS A 169 -2.16 57.28 -2.50
N ALA A 170 -3.09 57.58 -1.58
CA ALA A 170 -3.68 56.56 -0.71
C ALA A 170 -4.52 55.55 -1.52
N LEU A 171 -5.25 56.04 -2.52
CA LEU A 171 -6.11 55.21 -3.38
C LEU A 171 -5.27 54.29 -4.29
N GLN A 172 -4.16 54.80 -4.86
CA GLN A 172 -3.20 54.00 -5.60
C GLN A 172 -2.55 52.91 -4.73
N ALA A 173 -2.16 53.22 -3.49
CA ALA A 173 -1.55 52.25 -2.59
C ALA A 173 -2.52 51.09 -2.25
N MET A 174 -3.78 51.41 -1.96
CA MET A 174 -4.82 50.39 -1.70
C MET A 174 -5.08 49.50 -2.91
N MET A 175 -5.17 50.07 -4.11
CA MET A 175 -5.37 49.29 -5.34
C MET A 175 -4.20 48.34 -5.60
N GLN A 176 -2.96 48.81 -5.37
CA GLN A 176 -1.77 47.99 -5.57
C GLN A 176 -1.74 46.80 -4.59
N ASP A 177 -2.06 47.02 -3.32
CA ASP A 177 -2.08 45.96 -2.30
C ASP A 177 -3.17 44.92 -2.58
N LEU A 178 -4.38 45.37 -2.97
CA LEU A 178 -5.47 44.47 -3.38
C LEU A 178 -5.09 43.61 -4.59
N LEU A 179 -4.47 44.20 -5.61
CA LEU A 179 -4.03 43.45 -6.80
C LEU A 179 -2.98 42.41 -6.45
N VAL A 180 -1.96 42.76 -5.67
CA VAL A 180 -0.90 41.84 -5.24
C VAL A 180 -1.45 40.71 -4.37
N ASN A 181 -2.35 41.02 -3.43
CA ASN A 181 -2.98 40.01 -2.57
C ASN A 181 -3.91 39.07 -3.35
N HIS A 182 -4.67 39.58 -4.32
CA HIS A 182 -5.49 38.72 -5.18
C HIS A 182 -4.64 37.82 -6.07
N GLN A 183 -3.58 38.37 -6.65
CA GLN A 183 -2.71 37.64 -7.56
C GLN A 183 -1.96 36.52 -6.81
N SER A 184 -1.43 36.81 -5.61
CA SER A 184 -0.81 35.81 -4.74
C SER A 184 -1.79 34.74 -4.25
N SER A 185 -3.02 35.12 -3.92
CA SER A 185 -4.07 34.17 -3.51
C SER A 185 -4.45 33.23 -4.64
N LEU A 186 -4.60 33.74 -5.87
CA LEU A 186 -4.88 32.92 -7.05
C LEU A 186 -3.72 31.95 -7.34
N THR A 187 -2.47 32.42 -7.29
CA THR A 187 -1.31 31.52 -7.49
C THR A 187 -1.20 30.44 -6.41
N ASN A 188 -1.52 30.76 -5.15
CA ASN A 188 -1.51 29.78 -4.07
C ASN A 188 -2.62 28.73 -4.25
N ILE A 189 -3.80 29.16 -4.71
CA ILE A 189 -4.91 28.26 -5.02
C ILE A 189 -4.54 27.34 -6.19
N GLU A 190 -3.98 27.87 -7.27
CA GLU A 190 -3.49 27.09 -8.42
C GLU A 190 -2.44 26.06 -8.01
N GLN A 191 -1.42 26.47 -7.24
CA GLN A 191 -0.39 25.56 -6.73
C GLN A 191 -0.96 24.45 -5.84
N ASN A 192 -1.93 24.77 -4.98
CA ASN A 192 -2.60 23.78 -4.14
C ASN A 192 -3.42 22.79 -4.97
N PHE A 193 -4.14 23.26 -6.00
CA PHE A 193 -4.88 22.39 -6.91
C PHE A 193 -3.94 21.48 -7.71
N ASP A 194 -2.84 22.00 -8.22
CA ASP A 194 -1.84 21.19 -8.92
C ASP A 194 -1.20 20.15 -8.00
N HIS A 195 -0.87 20.52 -6.75
CA HIS A 195 -0.34 19.58 -5.77
C HIS A 195 -1.35 18.48 -5.42
N LEU A 196 -2.61 18.83 -5.18
CA LEU A 196 -3.69 17.85 -4.93
C LEU A 196 -3.88 16.91 -6.11
N ARG A 197 -3.88 17.44 -7.34
CA ARG A 197 -4.02 16.65 -8.57
C ARG A 197 -2.86 15.67 -8.74
N LEU A 198 -1.62 16.13 -8.59
CA LEU A 198 -0.43 15.28 -8.67
C LEU A 198 -0.41 14.21 -7.57
N SER A 199 -0.83 14.57 -6.34
CA SER A 199 -0.95 13.62 -5.24
C SER A 199 -1.99 12.53 -5.53
N GLN A 200 -3.17 12.91 -6.04
CA GLN A 200 -4.22 11.95 -6.42
C GLN A 200 -3.77 11.05 -7.59
N GLU A 201 -3.14 11.60 -8.63
CA GLU A 201 -2.60 10.81 -9.75
C GLU A 201 -1.55 9.79 -9.27
N LYS A 202 -0.69 10.19 -8.33
CA LYS A 202 0.32 9.30 -7.73
C LYS A 202 -0.31 8.20 -6.86
N GLU A 203 -1.31 8.51 -6.04
CA GLU A 203 -2.00 7.50 -5.22
C GLU A 203 -2.82 6.54 -6.09
N HIS A 204 -3.51 7.04 -7.12
CA HIS A 204 -4.28 6.19 -8.04
C HIS A 204 -3.38 5.27 -8.86
N SER A 205 -2.25 5.77 -9.38
CA SER A 205 -1.27 4.94 -10.09
C SER A 205 -0.65 3.88 -9.16
N HIS A 206 -0.31 4.24 -7.92
CA HIS A 206 0.19 3.28 -6.93
C HIS A 206 -0.84 2.20 -6.61
N THR A 207 -2.08 2.58 -6.31
CA THR A 207 -3.17 1.63 -6.00
C THR A 207 -3.46 0.70 -7.17
N ARG A 208 -3.49 1.23 -8.40
CA ARG A 208 -3.68 0.42 -9.61
C ARG A 208 -2.52 -0.57 -9.83
N SER A 209 -1.28 -0.15 -9.59
CA SER A 209 -0.11 -1.05 -9.65
C SER A 209 -0.26 -2.21 -8.66
N VAL A 210 -0.56 -1.91 -7.39
CA VAL A 210 -0.71 -2.93 -6.34
C VAL A 210 -1.82 -3.94 -6.69
N LEU A 211 -2.95 -3.48 -7.22
CA LEU A 211 -4.05 -4.35 -7.62
C LEU A 211 -3.68 -5.27 -8.79
N VAL A 212 -2.98 -4.73 -9.80
CA VAL A 212 -2.50 -5.52 -10.94
C VAL A 212 -1.49 -6.57 -10.48
N ASP A 213 -0.56 -6.21 -9.60
CA ASP A 213 0.44 -7.13 -9.05
C ASP A 213 -0.22 -8.24 -8.23
N GLN A 214 -1.18 -7.90 -7.36
CA GLN A 214 -1.94 -8.89 -6.59
C GLN A 214 -2.74 -9.83 -7.49
N GLN A 215 -3.36 -9.31 -8.55
CA GLN A 215 -4.11 -10.12 -9.50
C GLN A 215 -3.19 -11.06 -10.29
N ALA A 216 -2.04 -10.57 -10.75
CA ALA A 216 -1.03 -11.39 -11.42
C ALA A 216 -0.50 -12.50 -10.51
N LEU A 217 -0.24 -12.22 -9.23
CA LEU A 217 0.18 -13.22 -8.24
C LEU A 217 -0.90 -14.30 -8.02
N ARG A 218 -2.18 -13.91 -7.96
CA ARG A 218 -3.30 -14.86 -7.86
C ARG A 218 -3.37 -15.77 -9.07
N HIS A 219 -3.30 -15.22 -10.28
CA HIS A 219 -3.31 -16.01 -11.51
C HIS A 219 -2.09 -16.92 -11.62
N ARG A 220 -0.92 -16.46 -11.15
CA ARG A 220 0.30 -17.26 -11.09
C ARG A 220 0.10 -18.47 -10.19
N ARG A 221 -0.35 -18.24 -8.95
CA ARG A 221 -0.60 -19.32 -7.98
C ARG A 221 -1.66 -20.29 -8.48
N GLN A 222 -2.71 -19.80 -9.13
CA GLN A 222 -3.73 -20.66 -9.73
C GLN A 222 -3.14 -21.54 -10.83
N ALA A 223 -2.29 -20.99 -11.70
CA ALA A 223 -1.63 -21.76 -12.76
C ALA A 223 -0.68 -22.83 -12.19
N GLU A 224 0.07 -22.50 -11.15
CA GLU A 224 0.93 -23.43 -10.42
C GLU A 224 0.11 -24.58 -9.83
N LEU A 225 -0.98 -24.29 -9.11
CA LEU A 225 -1.87 -25.31 -8.54
C LEU A 225 -2.52 -26.19 -9.61
N ASN A 226 -2.98 -25.62 -10.72
CA ASN A 226 -3.60 -26.38 -11.81
C ASN A 226 -2.61 -27.38 -12.45
N ILE A 227 -1.34 -26.98 -12.58
CA ILE A 227 -0.31 -27.89 -13.09
C ILE A 227 -0.02 -28.99 -12.07
N LEU A 228 0.10 -28.65 -10.79
CA LEU A 228 0.33 -29.61 -9.71
C LEU A 228 -0.81 -30.64 -9.65
N GLU A 229 -2.07 -30.20 -9.64
CA GLU A 229 -3.24 -31.09 -9.66
C GLU A 229 -3.29 -31.97 -10.91
N SER A 230 -2.81 -31.47 -12.07
CA SER A 230 -2.76 -32.29 -13.28
C SER A 230 -1.74 -33.44 -13.23
N LEU A 231 -0.75 -33.38 -12.33
CA LEU A 231 0.19 -34.48 -12.10
C LEU A 231 -0.45 -35.58 -11.24
N LYS A 232 -1.40 -35.24 -10.37
CA LYS A 232 -2.04 -36.14 -9.42
C LYS A 232 -2.86 -37.24 -10.10
N PHE A 233 -2.90 -38.42 -9.49
CA PHE A 233 -3.82 -39.51 -9.83
C PHE A 233 -4.27 -40.20 -8.54
N SER A 234 -5.45 -40.82 -8.55
CA SER A 234 -6.14 -41.28 -7.34
C SER A 234 -5.36 -42.31 -6.52
N SER A 235 -4.57 -43.18 -7.17
CA SER A 235 -3.81 -44.26 -6.52
C SER A 235 -2.37 -43.90 -6.15
N MET A 236 -1.98 -42.63 -6.20
CA MET A 236 -0.58 -42.17 -6.05
C MET A 236 0.08 -42.62 -4.74
N ASN A 237 -0.64 -42.58 -3.62
CA ASN A 237 -0.10 -42.94 -2.30
C ASN A 237 -0.46 -44.37 -1.85
N LEU A 238 -1.39 -45.03 -2.55
CA LEU A 238 -2.02 -46.29 -2.12
C LEU A 238 -1.00 -47.42 -1.91
N ARG A 239 0.02 -47.50 -2.77
CA ARG A 239 1.01 -48.58 -2.65
C ARG A 239 1.85 -48.44 -1.38
N HIS A 240 2.31 -47.22 -1.07
CA HIS A 240 3.10 -46.98 0.14
C HIS A 240 2.32 -47.36 1.41
N GLU A 241 1.07 -46.92 1.50
CA GLU A 241 0.18 -47.17 2.65
C GLU A 241 -0.14 -48.67 2.87
N THR A 242 -0.09 -49.48 1.81
CA THR A 242 -0.42 -50.92 1.86
C THR A 242 0.79 -51.83 2.09
N ILE A 243 2.02 -51.32 2.00
CA ILE A 243 3.22 -52.11 2.36
C ILE A 243 3.15 -52.43 3.84
N ALA A 244 3.33 -53.69 4.23
CA ALA A 244 3.35 -54.07 5.64
C ALA A 244 4.52 -53.39 6.38
N GLU A 245 4.28 -52.98 7.63
CA GLU A 245 5.36 -52.54 8.53
C GLU A 245 6.32 -53.69 8.82
N ALA A 246 7.59 -53.35 9.01
CA ALA A 246 8.59 -54.32 9.42
C ALA A 246 8.22 -54.93 10.78
N HIS A 247 8.53 -56.21 10.96
CA HIS A 247 8.39 -56.83 12.27
C HIS A 247 9.34 -56.14 13.27
N GLN A 248 8.95 -56.09 14.55
CA GLN A 248 9.81 -55.50 15.57
C GLN A 248 11.19 -56.17 15.54
N GLN A 249 12.25 -55.33 15.63
CA GLN A 249 13.64 -55.77 15.64
C GLN A 249 14.13 -56.46 14.35
N THR A 250 13.52 -56.17 13.19
CA THR A 250 14.03 -56.59 11.89
C THR A 250 14.64 -55.41 11.12
N PHE A 251 15.58 -55.70 10.21
CA PHE A 251 16.27 -54.74 9.34
C PHE A 251 17.20 -53.72 10.02
N GLU A 252 17.31 -53.70 11.34
CA GLU A 252 18.22 -52.78 12.07
C GLU A 252 19.68 -52.88 11.62
N TRP A 253 20.08 -54.07 11.16
CA TRP A 253 21.42 -54.35 10.64
C TRP A 253 21.79 -53.48 9.43
N ILE A 254 20.84 -52.91 8.69
CA ILE A 254 21.15 -52.06 7.52
C ILE A 254 21.88 -50.77 7.89
N PHE A 255 21.77 -50.34 9.15
CA PHE A 255 22.48 -49.17 9.65
C PHE A 255 23.80 -49.50 10.37
N CYS A 256 24.18 -50.78 10.38
CA CYS A 256 25.41 -51.27 10.98
C CYS A 256 26.47 -51.51 9.89
N ASP A 257 27.74 -51.57 10.30
CA ASP A 257 28.83 -51.92 9.39
C ASP A 257 28.70 -53.39 8.95
N PRO A 258 29.01 -53.73 7.69
CA PRO A 258 28.96 -55.12 7.21
C PRO A 258 29.89 -56.03 8.04
N GLU A 259 29.32 -57.00 8.76
CA GLU A 259 30.07 -57.88 9.68
C GLU A 259 30.54 -59.21 9.04
N ASN A 260 29.98 -59.62 7.90
CA ASN A 260 30.13 -61.00 7.41
C ASN A 260 30.98 -61.10 6.12
N GLU A 261 32.19 -61.67 6.24
CA GLU A 261 33.10 -61.93 5.11
C GLU A 261 32.49 -62.85 4.03
N HIS A 262 31.53 -63.72 4.39
CA HIS A 262 30.96 -64.71 3.48
C HIS A 262 29.75 -64.21 2.67
N LYS A 263 29.10 -63.14 3.12
CA LYS A 263 27.92 -62.52 2.48
C LYS A 263 28.11 -61.00 2.44
N PRO A 264 29.12 -60.51 1.68
CA PRO A 264 29.45 -59.10 1.67
C PRO A 264 28.34 -58.28 1.02
N TRP A 265 28.11 -57.09 1.57
CA TRP A 265 27.21 -56.10 1.03
C TRP A 265 27.83 -54.72 1.19
N SER A 266 27.49 -53.79 0.30
CA SER A 266 28.01 -52.42 0.37
C SER A 266 27.41 -51.69 1.56
N ASN A 267 28.20 -50.96 2.34
CA ASN A 267 27.71 -50.26 3.53
C ASN A 267 26.68 -49.18 3.15
N PHE A 268 25.41 -49.41 3.48
CA PHE A 268 24.32 -48.51 3.13
C PHE A 268 24.40 -47.16 3.85
N SER A 269 24.79 -47.17 5.12
CA SER A 269 24.94 -45.94 5.90
C SER A 269 26.05 -45.05 5.36
N GLU A 270 27.14 -45.65 4.88
CA GLU A 270 28.24 -44.91 4.25
C GLU A 270 27.80 -44.33 2.89
N TRP A 271 27.16 -45.14 2.04
CA TRP A 271 26.61 -44.65 0.77
C TRP A 271 25.65 -43.46 0.96
N LEU A 272 24.79 -43.50 1.98
CA LEU A 272 23.90 -42.38 2.30
C LEU A 272 24.69 -41.10 2.61
N LYS A 273 25.84 -41.20 3.28
CA LYS A 273 26.66 -40.07 3.75
C LYS A 273 27.62 -39.49 2.72
N THR A 274 28.17 -40.29 1.80
CA THR A 274 29.35 -39.87 1.03
C THR A 274 29.24 -40.01 -0.49
N GLU A 275 28.44 -40.94 -1.00
CA GLU A 275 28.47 -41.28 -2.43
C GLU A 275 27.44 -40.52 -3.27
N ASN A 276 27.72 -40.35 -4.57
CA ASN A 276 26.84 -39.73 -5.58
C ASN A 276 26.50 -40.75 -6.67
N ASP A 277 25.72 -41.78 -6.31
CA ASP A 277 25.39 -42.86 -7.24
C ASP A 277 24.11 -43.61 -6.81
N ILE A 278 23.81 -44.69 -7.52
CA ILE A 278 22.77 -45.67 -7.25
C ILE A 278 23.21 -46.62 -6.14
N TYR A 279 22.29 -46.94 -5.23
CA TYR A 279 22.38 -48.10 -4.36
C TYR A 279 21.29 -49.11 -4.71
N TRP A 280 21.70 -50.33 -5.03
CA TRP A 280 20.78 -51.35 -5.53
C TRP A 280 20.47 -52.43 -4.49
N ILE A 281 19.22 -52.49 -4.05
CA ILE A 281 18.69 -53.52 -3.15
C ILE A 281 18.01 -54.59 -4.01
N HIS A 282 18.61 -55.76 -4.12
CA HIS A 282 18.05 -56.85 -4.91
C HIS A 282 17.82 -58.12 -4.09
N GLY A 283 16.95 -58.99 -4.59
CA GLY A 283 16.68 -60.26 -3.91
C GLY A 283 15.47 -61.00 -4.47
N LYS A 284 15.28 -62.23 -3.98
CA LYS A 284 14.20 -63.14 -4.38
C LYS A 284 12.80 -62.53 -4.18
N PRO A 285 11.76 -63.04 -4.86
CA PRO A 285 10.37 -62.72 -4.54
C PRO A 285 10.08 -63.03 -3.05
N GLY A 286 9.33 -62.17 -2.37
CA GLY A 286 8.92 -62.44 -0.99
C GLY A 286 9.99 -62.32 0.11
N CYS A 287 11.23 -61.92 -0.19
CA CYS A 287 12.29 -61.71 0.82
C CYS A 287 12.16 -60.41 1.63
N GLY A 288 11.18 -59.54 1.34
CA GLY A 288 10.90 -58.34 2.12
C GLY A 288 11.43 -57.02 1.55
N LYS A 289 11.83 -56.94 0.27
CA LYS A 289 12.37 -55.72 -0.36
C LYS A 289 11.52 -54.46 -0.13
N SER A 290 10.22 -54.51 -0.41
CA SER A 290 9.33 -53.36 -0.21
C SER A 290 9.20 -52.98 1.27
N THR A 291 9.18 -53.97 2.17
CA THR A 291 9.14 -53.74 3.62
C THR A 291 10.43 -53.08 4.11
N LEU A 292 11.60 -53.53 3.63
CA LEU A 292 12.89 -52.90 3.92
C LEU A 292 12.93 -51.46 3.40
N MET A 293 12.52 -51.23 2.14
CA MET A 293 12.48 -49.89 1.56
C MET A 293 11.59 -48.94 2.37
N ARG A 294 10.40 -49.38 2.79
CA ARG A 294 9.53 -48.60 3.68
C ARG A 294 10.20 -48.32 5.02
N PHE A 295 10.80 -49.34 5.65
CA PHE A 295 11.56 -49.18 6.90
C PHE A 295 12.65 -48.11 6.79
N ILE A 296 13.45 -48.14 5.72
CA ILE A 296 14.51 -47.16 5.47
C ILE A 296 13.94 -45.74 5.32
N ILE A 297 12.85 -45.56 4.57
CA ILE A 297 12.25 -44.24 4.32
C ILE A 297 11.67 -43.64 5.60
N ASP A 298 10.98 -44.47 6.39
CA ASP A 298 10.31 -44.06 7.63
C ASP A 298 11.33 -43.82 8.77
N ASP A 299 12.55 -44.36 8.67
CA ASP A 299 13.59 -44.22 9.69
C ASP A 299 14.35 -42.88 9.62
N SER A 300 14.41 -42.18 10.74
CA SER A 300 15.08 -40.88 10.86
C SER A 300 16.58 -40.89 10.56
N ARG A 301 17.27 -42.02 10.76
CA ARG A 301 18.72 -42.17 10.48
C ARG A 301 19.00 -41.99 8.99
N SER A 302 18.15 -42.55 8.12
CA SER A 302 18.29 -42.43 6.67
C SER A 302 18.32 -40.97 6.24
N ARG A 303 17.36 -40.17 6.73
CA ARG A 303 17.30 -38.74 6.44
C ARG A 303 18.50 -37.99 7.04
N GLY A 304 18.92 -38.32 8.26
CA GLY A 304 20.09 -37.71 8.89
C GLY A 304 21.39 -37.98 8.13
N TYR A 305 21.60 -39.22 7.67
CA TYR A 305 22.76 -39.61 6.88
C TYR A 305 22.73 -38.98 5.48
N ALA A 306 21.60 -39.01 4.80
CA ALA A 306 21.44 -38.31 3.52
C ALA A 306 21.61 -36.80 3.66
N GLN A 307 21.22 -36.18 4.78
CA GLN A 307 21.45 -34.76 5.02
C GLN A 307 22.94 -34.45 5.21
N THR A 308 23.70 -35.40 5.76
CA THR A 308 25.17 -35.28 5.87
C THR A 308 25.80 -35.18 4.49
N TRP A 309 25.32 -35.99 3.54
CA TRP A 309 25.71 -35.91 2.13
C TRP A 309 25.28 -34.61 1.45
N ALA A 310 24.04 -34.15 1.69
CA ALA A 310 23.53 -32.90 1.13
C ALA A 310 24.27 -31.66 1.66
N HIS A 311 25.08 -31.80 2.70
CA HIS A 311 25.81 -30.70 3.34
C HIS A 311 24.86 -29.54 3.71
N ASN A 312 25.05 -28.37 3.11
CA ASN A 312 24.28 -27.16 3.38
C ASN A 312 23.07 -26.96 2.45
N THR A 313 22.76 -27.91 1.57
CA THR A 313 21.54 -27.85 0.75
C THR A 313 20.36 -28.50 1.48
N PRO A 314 19.14 -27.95 1.37
CA PRO A 314 17.94 -28.65 1.79
C PRO A 314 17.78 -29.98 1.04
N LEU A 315 17.47 -31.04 1.80
CA LEU A 315 17.27 -32.39 1.29
C LEU A 315 15.79 -32.73 1.16
N GLU A 316 15.41 -33.22 -0.02
CA GLU A 316 14.15 -33.93 -0.25
C GLU A 316 14.39 -35.43 -0.43
N THR A 317 13.50 -36.25 0.12
CA THR A 317 13.60 -37.72 0.08
C THR A 317 12.37 -38.37 -0.56
N PRO A 318 12.03 -38.01 -1.81
CA PRO A 318 10.80 -38.49 -2.43
C PRO A 318 10.87 -39.98 -2.76
N SER A 319 9.71 -40.64 -2.74
CA SER A 319 9.64 -42.09 -2.89
C SER A 319 8.53 -42.55 -3.83
N PHE A 320 8.75 -43.71 -4.43
CA PHE A 320 7.74 -44.36 -5.28
C PHE A 320 7.87 -45.88 -5.21
N PHE A 321 6.73 -46.56 -5.26
CA PHE A 321 6.68 -48.02 -5.24
C PHE A 321 5.86 -48.50 -6.42
N PHE A 322 6.51 -49.22 -7.33
CA PHE A 322 5.81 -49.92 -8.38
C PHE A 322 4.89 -50.99 -7.78
N TRP A 323 3.77 -51.21 -8.45
CA TRP A 323 2.82 -52.24 -8.06
C TRP A 323 2.18 -52.89 -9.28
N ASN A 324 2.55 -54.15 -9.54
CA ASN A 324 2.04 -54.90 -10.68
C ASN A 324 0.52 -55.18 -10.57
N SER A 325 0.00 -55.34 -9.34
CA SER A 325 -1.44 -55.46 -9.08
C SER A 325 -2.17 -54.10 -9.01
N GLY A 326 -1.43 -53.00 -9.17
CA GLY A 326 -1.98 -51.64 -9.20
C GLY A 326 -2.55 -51.27 -10.56
N ASN A 327 -3.01 -50.01 -10.67
CA ASN A 327 -3.44 -49.47 -11.96
C ASN A 327 -2.26 -49.10 -12.87
N GLU A 328 -2.54 -48.72 -14.13
CA GLU A 328 -1.51 -48.37 -15.13
C GLU A 328 -0.49 -47.32 -14.61
N ALA A 329 -0.95 -46.34 -13.82
CA ALA A 329 -0.06 -45.33 -13.24
C ALA A 329 0.93 -45.95 -12.24
N GLN A 330 0.52 -46.94 -11.45
CA GLN A 330 1.38 -47.59 -10.44
C GLN A 330 2.39 -48.58 -11.05
N ARG A 331 2.24 -48.95 -12.32
CA ARG A 331 3.15 -49.85 -13.04
C ARG A 331 3.90 -49.19 -14.18
N SER A 332 3.74 -47.88 -14.40
CA SER A 332 4.35 -47.16 -15.53
C SER A 332 5.37 -46.10 -15.11
N GLN A 333 6.34 -45.82 -15.99
CA GLN A 333 7.33 -44.77 -15.78
C GLN A 333 6.67 -43.38 -15.73
N SER A 334 5.54 -43.19 -16.43
CA SER A 334 4.76 -41.95 -16.36
C SER A 334 4.20 -41.72 -14.95
N GLY A 335 3.64 -42.74 -14.30
CA GLY A 335 3.12 -42.57 -12.94
C GLY A 335 4.21 -42.40 -11.91
N LEU A 336 5.35 -43.10 -12.04
CA LEU A 336 6.57 -42.84 -11.26
C LEU A 336 6.97 -41.36 -11.34
N LEU A 337 7.21 -40.84 -12.54
CA LEU A 337 7.69 -39.46 -12.72
C LEU A 337 6.66 -38.43 -12.25
N ARG A 338 5.37 -38.67 -12.51
CA ARG A 338 4.29 -37.80 -12.01
C ARG A 338 4.27 -37.74 -10.49
N SER A 339 4.46 -38.87 -9.81
CA SER A 339 4.45 -38.94 -8.34
C SER A 339 5.64 -38.19 -7.75
N LEU A 340 6.85 -38.46 -8.25
CA LEU A 340 8.06 -37.77 -7.78
C LEU A 340 8.01 -36.26 -8.06
N LEU A 341 7.56 -35.85 -9.26
CA LEU A 341 7.38 -34.44 -9.60
C LEU A 341 6.33 -33.78 -8.70
N PHE A 342 5.20 -34.45 -8.45
CA PHE A 342 4.16 -33.94 -7.56
C PHE A 342 4.70 -33.73 -6.14
N GLU A 343 5.34 -34.74 -5.54
CA GLU A 343 5.84 -34.68 -4.17
C GLU A 343 6.85 -33.55 -3.97
N ILE A 344 7.72 -33.31 -4.95
CA ILE A 344 8.71 -32.23 -4.89
C ILE A 344 8.05 -30.86 -5.12
N LEU A 345 7.22 -30.73 -6.16
CA LEU A 345 6.65 -29.44 -6.57
C LEU A 345 5.52 -28.96 -5.67
N GLU A 346 4.89 -29.86 -4.91
CA GLU A 346 3.95 -29.49 -3.85
C GLU A 346 4.65 -28.65 -2.77
N LYS A 347 5.88 -29.05 -2.38
CA LYS A 347 6.71 -28.32 -1.40
C LYS A 347 7.39 -27.10 -2.01
N HIS A 348 7.80 -27.21 -3.28
CA HIS A 348 8.60 -26.20 -4.00
C HIS A 348 7.86 -25.65 -5.21
N CYS A 349 6.64 -25.13 -5.02
CA CYS A 349 5.75 -24.71 -6.10
C CYS A 349 6.35 -23.61 -7.01
N THR A 350 7.28 -22.82 -6.49
CA THR A 350 8.00 -21.78 -7.23
C THR A 350 8.88 -22.34 -8.36
N LEU A 351 9.17 -23.66 -8.36
CA LEU A 351 9.93 -24.34 -9.42
C LEU A 351 9.06 -24.73 -10.63
N ILE A 352 7.73 -24.74 -10.50
CA ILE A 352 6.82 -25.14 -11.59
C ILE A 352 7.07 -24.38 -12.91
N PRO A 353 7.31 -23.05 -12.90
CA PRO A 353 7.62 -22.31 -14.13
C PRO A 353 8.95 -22.73 -14.79
N GLU A 354 9.94 -23.15 -14.00
CA GLU A 354 11.24 -23.61 -14.51
C GLU A 354 11.17 -25.05 -15.04
N VAL A 355 10.41 -25.91 -14.34
CA VAL A 355 10.25 -27.33 -14.69
C VAL A 355 9.31 -27.51 -15.89
N PHE A 356 8.25 -26.71 -15.96
CA PHE A 356 7.23 -26.79 -17.00
C PHE A 356 7.00 -25.46 -17.74
N PRO A 357 8.02 -24.83 -18.34
CA PRO A 357 7.93 -23.44 -18.81
C PRO A 357 6.84 -23.23 -19.86
N ARG A 358 6.72 -24.15 -20.83
CA ARG A 358 5.67 -24.07 -21.86
C ARG A 358 4.28 -24.25 -21.26
N LYS A 359 4.11 -25.26 -20.39
CA LYS A 359 2.81 -25.56 -19.79
C LYS A 359 2.39 -24.46 -18.81
N TRP A 360 3.31 -23.96 -18.01
CA TRP A 360 3.11 -22.83 -17.10
C TRP A 360 2.67 -21.59 -17.87
N LYS A 361 3.37 -21.22 -18.94
CA LYS A 361 2.98 -20.07 -19.78
C LYS A 361 1.55 -20.19 -20.29
N THR A 362 1.19 -21.32 -20.91
CA THR A 362 -0.17 -21.55 -21.42
C THR A 362 -1.21 -21.55 -20.30
N THR A 363 -0.91 -22.18 -19.16
CA THR A 363 -1.84 -22.27 -18.02
C THR A 363 -2.03 -20.91 -17.36
N PHE A 364 -0.98 -20.11 -17.28
CA PHE A 364 -1.00 -18.74 -16.78
C PHE A 364 -1.80 -17.80 -17.70
N GLU A 365 -1.58 -17.87 -19.02
CA GLU A 365 -2.37 -17.14 -20.01
C GLU A 365 -3.86 -17.51 -19.91
N ASN A 366 -4.19 -18.81 -19.81
CA ASN A 366 -5.57 -19.26 -19.61
C ASN A 366 -6.17 -18.74 -18.31
N ALA A 367 -5.39 -18.73 -17.22
CA ALA A 367 -5.83 -18.19 -15.93
C ALA A 367 -6.09 -16.68 -16.00
N LEU A 368 -5.28 -15.91 -16.75
CA LEU A 368 -5.51 -14.47 -16.99
C LEU A 368 -6.80 -14.20 -17.75
N HIS A 369 -7.19 -15.10 -18.66
CA HIS A 369 -8.40 -14.99 -19.48
C HIS A 369 -9.61 -15.75 -18.92
N ASN A 370 -9.52 -16.30 -17.69
CA ASN A 370 -10.55 -17.14 -17.07
C ASN A 370 -11.02 -18.32 -17.95
N VAL A 371 -10.10 -18.88 -18.74
CA VAL A 371 -10.38 -20.04 -19.59
C VAL A 371 -10.21 -21.31 -18.75
N PRO A 372 -11.23 -22.19 -18.68
CA PRO A 372 -11.13 -23.44 -17.93
C PRO A 372 -10.03 -24.32 -18.54
N ILE A 373 -9.17 -24.86 -17.69
CA ILE A 373 -8.10 -25.76 -18.11
C ILE A 373 -8.67 -27.17 -18.21
N LEU A 374 -8.63 -27.73 -19.42
CA LEU A 374 -8.99 -29.12 -19.66
C LEU A 374 -7.89 -30.05 -19.11
N SER A 375 -8.29 -31.26 -18.72
CA SER A 375 -7.40 -32.31 -18.21
C SER A 375 -6.16 -32.46 -19.09
N THR A 376 -4.98 -32.36 -18.48
CA THR A 376 -3.72 -32.47 -19.22
C THR A 376 -3.25 -33.91 -19.21
N ASN A 377 -3.14 -34.50 -20.41
CA ASN A 377 -2.44 -35.75 -20.58
C ASN A 377 -0.93 -35.47 -20.64
N TRP A 378 -0.18 -36.04 -19.71
CA TRP A 378 1.29 -35.95 -19.68
C TRP A 378 1.90 -37.08 -20.48
N SER A 379 2.69 -36.74 -21.51
CA SER A 379 3.45 -37.75 -22.25
C SER A 379 4.75 -38.11 -21.50
N LEU A 380 5.18 -39.36 -21.60
CA LEU A 380 6.42 -39.83 -20.98
C LEU A 380 7.66 -38.99 -21.38
N PRO A 381 7.87 -38.62 -22.66
CA PRO A 381 9.01 -37.77 -23.02
C PRO A 381 8.98 -36.39 -22.35
N ALA A 382 7.79 -35.80 -22.19
CA ALA A 382 7.64 -34.52 -21.50
C ALA A 382 7.97 -34.65 -20.01
N LEU A 383 7.52 -35.73 -19.35
CA LEU A 383 7.83 -36.02 -17.95
C LEU A 383 9.32 -36.27 -17.73
N LYS A 384 9.95 -37.13 -18.55
CA LYS A 384 11.40 -37.40 -18.48
C LYS A 384 12.21 -36.11 -18.59
N LYS A 385 11.86 -35.26 -19.56
CA LYS A 385 12.50 -33.97 -19.77
C LYS A 385 12.32 -33.06 -18.55
N SER A 386 11.09 -32.95 -18.05
CA SER A 386 10.76 -32.07 -16.92
C SER A 386 11.49 -32.51 -15.64
N PHE A 387 11.56 -33.81 -15.38
CA PHE A 387 12.29 -34.36 -14.22
C PHE A 387 13.80 -34.10 -14.31
N ARG A 388 14.40 -34.27 -15.51
CA ARG A 388 15.79 -33.90 -15.73
C ARG A 388 16.02 -32.39 -15.51
N THR A 389 15.15 -31.55 -16.06
CA THR A 389 15.19 -30.09 -15.85
C THR A 389 15.07 -29.71 -14.38
N LEU A 390 14.23 -30.40 -13.60
CA LEU A 390 14.12 -30.19 -12.15
C LEU A 390 15.47 -30.41 -11.45
N ILE A 391 16.11 -31.56 -11.69
CA ILE A 391 17.41 -31.91 -11.09
C ILE A 391 18.50 -30.92 -11.52
N GLU A 392 18.56 -30.57 -12.81
CA GLU A 392 19.54 -29.62 -13.35
C GLU A 392 19.38 -28.20 -12.77
N LYS A 393 18.14 -27.69 -12.71
CA LYS A 393 17.85 -26.31 -12.28
C LYS A 393 18.01 -26.09 -10.79
N THR A 394 17.90 -27.15 -10.01
CA THR A 394 18.03 -27.12 -8.55
C THR A 394 19.40 -27.57 -8.07
N SER A 395 20.32 -27.89 -8.99
CA SER A 395 21.71 -28.21 -8.70
C SER A 395 22.36 -27.12 -7.83
N GLY A 396 22.90 -27.51 -6.68
CA GLY A 396 23.46 -26.58 -5.68
C GLY A 396 22.45 -25.81 -4.83
N ILE A 397 21.15 -25.95 -5.09
CA ILE A 397 20.06 -25.29 -4.36
C ILE A 397 19.27 -26.31 -3.53
N LEU A 398 19.00 -27.49 -4.09
CA LEU A 398 18.34 -28.61 -3.43
C LEU A 398 19.14 -29.88 -3.70
N SER A 399 18.97 -30.89 -2.85
CA SER A 399 19.51 -32.21 -3.08
C SER A 399 18.44 -33.27 -2.85
N PHE A 400 18.52 -34.37 -3.59
CA PHE A 400 17.49 -35.39 -3.63
C PHE A 400 18.08 -36.77 -3.33
N CYS A 401 17.45 -37.48 -2.40
CA CYS A 401 17.70 -38.91 -2.18
C CYS A 401 16.41 -39.66 -2.51
N PHE A 402 16.35 -40.23 -3.72
CA PHE A 402 15.18 -40.91 -4.24
C PHE A 402 15.13 -42.35 -3.76
N PHE A 403 13.96 -42.81 -3.32
CA PHE A 403 13.73 -44.21 -2.94
C PHE A 403 12.68 -44.83 -3.87
N ILE A 404 13.10 -45.71 -4.78
CA ILE A 404 12.21 -46.31 -5.79
C ILE A 404 12.19 -47.82 -5.61
N GLY A 405 11.03 -48.34 -5.18
CA GLY A 405 10.82 -49.74 -4.90
C GLY A 405 10.18 -50.52 -6.05
N GLY A 406 10.67 -51.73 -6.28
CA GLY A 406 10.02 -52.72 -7.15
C GLY A 406 10.17 -52.46 -8.65
N LEU A 407 11.36 -52.09 -9.15
CA LEU A 407 11.55 -51.86 -10.60
C LEU A 407 11.22 -53.09 -11.46
N ASP A 408 11.26 -54.31 -10.90
CA ASP A 408 10.81 -55.52 -11.59
C ASP A 408 9.29 -55.55 -11.86
N GLU A 409 8.52 -54.73 -11.15
CA GLU A 409 7.07 -54.56 -11.35
C GLU A 409 6.72 -53.46 -12.37
N TYR A 410 7.73 -52.86 -13.02
CA TYR A 410 7.54 -51.91 -14.11
C TYR A 410 7.05 -52.60 -15.39
N GLU A 411 5.95 -52.12 -15.95
CA GLU A 411 5.44 -52.53 -17.26
C GLU A 411 6.15 -51.74 -18.37
N GLY A 412 7.32 -52.21 -18.77
CA GLY A 412 8.11 -51.64 -19.87
C GLY A 412 9.45 -52.36 -20.04
N ASN A 413 10.39 -51.70 -20.71
CA ASN A 413 11.73 -52.26 -20.92
C ASN A 413 12.63 -51.98 -19.70
N TYR A 414 13.20 -53.03 -19.11
CA TYR A 414 14.07 -52.92 -17.92
C TYR A 414 15.40 -52.20 -18.21
N TRP A 415 16.00 -52.37 -19.40
CA TRP A 415 17.20 -51.62 -19.79
C TRP A 415 16.89 -50.13 -19.88
N ASP A 416 15.80 -49.75 -20.55
CA ASP A 416 15.44 -48.33 -20.75
C ASP A 416 15.25 -47.56 -19.43
N ILE A 417 14.65 -48.20 -18.40
CA ILE A 417 14.47 -47.55 -17.09
C ILE A 417 15.75 -47.59 -16.25
N ALA A 418 16.54 -48.66 -16.35
CA ALA A 418 17.81 -48.77 -15.64
C ALA A 418 18.82 -47.74 -16.16
N GLU A 419 18.99 -47.64 -17.47
CA GLU A 419 19.82 -46.63 -18.14
C GLU A 419 19.35 -45.21 -17.81
N TYR A 420 18.04 -44.98 -17.76
CA TYR A 420 17.50 -43.68 -17.38
C TYR A 420 17.91 -43.26 -15.95
N PHE A 421 17.86 -44.16 -14.97
CA PHE A 421 18.34 -43.86 -13.62
C PHE A 421 19.85 -43.74 -13.53
N TYR A 422 20.59 -44.55 -14.29
CA TYR A 422 22.03 -44.44 -14.42
C TYR A 422 22.44 -43.04 -14.92
N GLU A 423 21.85 -42.55 -16.01
CA GLU A 423 22.09 -41.20 -16.53
C GLU A 423 21.78 -40.11 -15.49
N LEU A 424 20.71 -40.27 -14.71
CA LEU A 424 20.33 -39.28 -13.69
C LEU A 424 21.27 -39.27 -12.49
N SER A 425 21.89 -40.41 -12.17
CA SER A 425 22.83 -40.54 -11.06
C SER A 425 24.16 -39.81 -11.28
N GLU A 426 24.47 -39.41 -12.52
CA GLU A 426 25.64 -38.57 -12.82
C GLU A 426 25.56 -37.17 -12.16
N SER A 427 24.38 -36.76 -11.73
CA SER A 427 24.17 -35.52 -10.98
C SER A 427 24.68 -35.63 -9.54
N LYS A 428 25.55 -34.69 -9.14
CA LYS A 428 26.07 -34.59 -7.76
C LYS A 428 25.03 -34.21 -6.69
N HIS A 429 23.80 -33.93 -7.10
CA HIS A 429 22.71 -33.50 -6.21
C HIS A 429 21.51 -34.46 -6.25
N ALA A 430 21.64 -35.62 -6.89
CA ALA A 430 20.63 -36.65 -6.90
C ALA A 430 21.26 -38.04 -6.70
N LYS A 431 20.82 -38.77 -5.68
CA LYS A 431 21.18 -40.19 -5.49
C LYS A 431 19.93 -41.05 -5.44
N PHE A 432 20.07 -42.33 -5.78
CA PHE A 432 18.93 -43.23 -5.98
C PHE A 432 19.12 -44.54 -5.22
N CYS A 433 18.23 -44.84 -4.28
CA CYS A 433 18.09 -46.17 -3.72
C CYS A 433 17.01 -46.91 -4.51
N LEU A 434 17.41 -47.92 -5.27
CA LEU A 434 16.55 -48.68 -6.16
C LEU A 434 16.39 -50.10 -5.63
N SER A 435 15.19 -50.68 -5.69
CA SER A 435 15.01 -52.10 -5.42
C SER A 435 14.34 -52.87 -6.54
N SER A 436 14.79 -54.11 -6.78
CA SER A 436 14.21 -55.00 -7.79
C SER A 436 14.54 -56.47 -7.57
N ARG A 437 13.97 -57.35 -8.40
CA ARG A 437 14.57 -58.67 -8.67
C ARG A 437 15.86 -58.51 -9.49
N PRO A 438 16.78 -59.48 -9.44
CA PRO A 438 17.99 -59.51 -10.28
C PRO A 438 17.63 -59.93 -11.72
N GLU A 439 16.75 -59.18 -12.37
CA GLU A 439 16.46 -59.36 -13.80
C GLU A 439 17.66 -58.90 -14.64
N THR A 440 17.81 -59.48 -15.83
CA THR A 440 18.99 -59.26 -16.70
C THR A 440 19.29 -57.80 -16.96
N GLY A 441 18.27 -56.98 -17.28
CA GLY A 441 18.46 -55.54 -17.51
C GLY A 441 19.03 -54.79 -16.31
N PHE A 442 18.63 -55.14 -15.08
CA PHE A 442 19.16 -54.50 -13.87
C PHE A 442 20.55 -55.03 -13.49
N LEU A 443 20.80 -56.33 -13.69
CA LEU A 443 22.12 -56.92 -13.48
C LEU A 443 23.16 -56.30 -14.41
N ASP A 444 22.85 -56.14 -15.69
CA ASP A 444 23.78 -55.59 -16.67
C ASP A 444 24.17 -54.15 -16.33
N THR A 445 23.21 -53.33 -15.89
CA THR A 445 23.41 -51.90 -15.60
C THR A 445 23.96 -51.64 -14.19
N PHE A 446 23.51 -52.35 -13.16
CA PHE A 446 23.80 -52.01 -11.76
C PHE A 446 24.87 -52.88 -11.10
N LYS A 447 25.44 -53.89 -11.77
CA LYS A 447 26.41 -54.82 -11.14
C LYS A 447 27.61 -54.16 -10.47
N SER A 448 28.04 -52.99 -10.96
CA SER A 448 29.21 -52.26 -10.45
C SER A 448 28.87 -51.26 -9.36
N MET A 449 27.58 -51.06 -9.10
CA MET A 449 27.11 -50.10 -8.10
C MET A 449 27.12 -50.73 -6.70
N PRO A 450 27.16 -49.90 -5.64
CA PRO A 450 26.85 -50.32 -4.29
C PRO A 450 25.56 -51.13 -4.24
N GLN A 451 25.60 -52.32 -3.65
CA GLN A 451 24.45 -53.22 -3.66
C GLN A 451 24.36 -54.10 -2.42
N LEU A 452 23.14 -54.57 -2.16
CA LEU A 452 22.88 -55.62 -1.18
C LEU A 452 21.92 -56.67 -1.74
N LYS A 453 22.21 -57.93 -1.41
CA LYS A 453 21.40 -59.10 -1.74
C LYS A 453 20.57 -59.49 -0.52
N LEU A 454 19.33 -59.04 -0.47
CA LEU A 454 18.52 -59.02 0.75
C LEU A 454 18.31 -60.41 1.37
N HIS A 455 18.02 -61.43 0.56
CA HIS A 455 17.76 -62.77 1.08
C HIS A 455 18.99 -63.41 1.74
N ASP A 456 20.20 -62.91 1.49
CA ASP A 456 21.40 -63.40 2.19
C ASP A 456 21.50 -62.84 3.63
N LEU A 457 20.85 -61.70 3.91
CA LEU A 457 21.00 -60.91 5.15
C LEU A 457 19.80 -61.03 6.12
N THR A 458 18.77 -61.79 5.75
CA THR A 458 17.50 -61.88 6.53
C THR A 458 17.46 -63.02 7.54
N GLU A 459 18.50 -63.87 7.60
CA GLU A 459 18.51 -65.09 8.41
C GLU A 459 18.27 -64.83 9.92
N SER A 460 18.95 -63.83 10.49
CA SER A 460 18.77 -63.42 11.89
C SER A 460 17.35 -62.87 12.14
N ASP A 461 16.88 -62.01 11.24
CA ASP A 461 15.54 -61.43 11.32
C ASP A 461 14.44 -62.50 11.22
N ILE A 462 14.60 -63.46 10.30
CA ILE A 462 13.72 -64.62 10.14
C ILE A 462 13.73 -65.47 11.41
N THR A 463 14.91 -65.73 11.98
CA THR A 463 15.04 -66.48 13.24
C THR A 463 14.27 -65.80 14.37
N ASN A 464 14.44 -64.49 14.53
CA ASN A 464 13.73 -63.69 15.54
C ASN A 464 12.22 -63.73 15.32
N TYR A 465 11.76 -63.59 14.07
CA TYR A 465 10.35 -63.70 13.71
C TYR A 465 9.77 -65.08 14.04
N VAL A 466 10.44 -66.17 13.65
CA VAL A 466 9.98 -67.54 13.91
C VAL A 466 9.90 -67.81 15.41
N ARG A 467 10.93 -67.43 16.16
CA ARG A 467 10.95 -67.56 17.63
C ARG A 467 9.82 -66.77 18.26
N ASP A 468 9.69 -65.48 17.96
CA ASP A 468 8.62 -64.66 18.54
C ASP A 468 7.23 -65.28 18.29
N ARG A 469 6.97 -65.73 17.06
CA ARG A 469 5.65 -66.28 16.69
C ARG A 469 5.38 -67.64 17.32
N LEU A 470 6.36 -68.53 17.34
CA LEU A 470 6.19 -69.89 17.86
C LEU A 470 6.31 -69.92 19.39
N GLU A 471 7.29 -69.26 19.98
CA GLU A 471 7.53 -69.27 21.43
C GLU A 471 6.44 -68.51 22.21
N ASN A 472 5.73 -67.56 21.60
CA ASN A 472 4.55 -66.95 22.22
C ASN A 472 3.34 -67.90 22.25
N ASN A 473 3.35 -69.01 21.50
CA ASN A 473 2.27 -70.00 21.53
C ASN A 473 2.37 -70.90 22.79
N LEU A 474 1.28 -71.04 23.54
CA LEU A 474 1.25 -71.86 24.76
C LEU A 474 1.62 -73.34 24.50
N GLN A 475 1.12 -73.95 23.43
CA GLN A 475 1.40 -75.35 23.13
C GLN A 475 2.87 -75.56 22.75
N MET A 476 3.43 -74.65 21.95
CA MET A 476 4.85 -74.69 21.63
C MET A 476 5.72 -74.60 22.89
N ARG A 477 5.39 -73.70 23.83
CA ARG A 477 6.13 -73.61 25.11
C ARG A 477 6.08 -74.89 25.94
N LEU A 478 4.96 -75.61 25.91
CA LEU A 478 4.86 -76.91 26.57
C LEU A 478 5.73 -77.96 25.88
N LEU A 479 5.73 -77.99 24.55
CA LEU A 479 6.59 -78.89 23.78
C LEU A 479 8.07 -78.59 23.98
N MET A 480 8.47 -77.32 24.02
CA MET A 480 9.85 -76.91 24.31
C MET A 480 10.32 -77.30 25.71
N LYS A 481 9.41 -77.33 26.71
CA LYS A 481 9.75 -77.83 28.06
C LYS A 481 9.98 -79.33 28.10
N ASN A 482 9.21 -80.09 27.31
CA ASN A 482 9.29 -81.54 27.28
C ASN A 482 10.43 -82.05 26.38
N SER A 483 10.64 -81.39 25.24
CA SER A 483 11.60 -81.75 24.19
C SER A 483 12.31 -80.51 23.65
N PRO A 484 13.21 -79.88 24.42
CA PRO A 484 13.85 -78.60 24.04
C PRO A 484 14.71 -78.71 22.79
N SER A 485 15.47 -79.80 22.65
CA SER A 485 16.35 -80.02 21.49
C SER A 485 15.55 -80.16 20.19
N ASP A 486 14.48 -80.94 20.21
CA ASP A 486 13.67 -81.17 19.00
C ASP A 486 12.92 -79.92 18.56
N ALA A 487 12.39 -79.15 19.53
CA ALA A 487 11.71 -77.90 19.25
C ALA A 487 12.66 -76.83 18.71
N SER A 488 13.89 -76.74 19.23
CA SER A 488 14.92 -75.85 18.69
C SER A 488 15.34 -76.27 17.28
N ALA A 489 15.52 -77.58 17.04
CA ALA A 489 15.85 -78.09 15.71
C ALA A 489 14.75 -77.77 14.68
N LEU A 490 13.48 -77.91 15.06
CA LEU A 490 12.36 -77.50 14.19
C LEU A 490 12.43 -76.02 13.82
N ILE A 491 12.77 -75.13 14.75
CA ILE A 491 12.93 -73.70 14.47
C ILE A 491 14.07 -73.48 13.48
N THR A 492 15.23 -74.11 13.70
CA THR A 492 16.37 -74.03 12.78
C THR A 492 16.01 -74.54 11.39
N GLU A 493 15.33 -75.69 11.28
CA GLU A 493 14.87 -76.24 10.00
C GLU A 493 13.95 -75.26 9.25
N VAL A 494 13.05 -74.55 9.94
CA VAL A 494 12.19 -73.51 9.33
C VAL A 494 13.01 -72.34 8.79
N VAL A 495 14.02 -71.90 9.52
CA VAL A 495 14.89 -70.79 9.11
C VAL A 495 15.70 -71.19 7.87
N ASP A 496 16.32 -72.37 7.91
CA ASP A 496 17.17 -72.90 6.85
C ASP A 496 16.37 -73.15 5.57
N ASP A 497 15.21 -73.80 5.68
CA ASP A 497 14.34 -74.09 4.53
C ASP A 497 13.71 -72.83 3.93
N GLY A 498 13.59 -71.75 4.71
CA GLY A 498 13.09 -70.48 4.23
C GLY A 498 14.03 -69.76 3.26
N ASP A 499 15.34 -70.06 3.31
CA ASP A 499 16.37 -69.54 2.39
C ASP A 499 16.22 -68.03 2.05
N GLY A 500 15.98 -67.24 3.11
CA GLY A 500 15.82 -65.78 3.06
C GLY A 500 14.47 -65.27 2.50
N VAL A 501 13.48 -66.14 2.30
CA VAL A 501 12.15 -65.80 1.76
C VAL A 501 11.13 -65.64 2.90
N PHE A 502 11.01 -64.43 3.43
CA PHE A 502 10.07 -64.08 4.52
C PHE A 502 8.62 -64.52 4.28
N LEU A 503 8.11 -64.40 3.05
CA LEU A 503 6.75 -64.82 2.72
C LEU A 503 6.54 -66.33 2.92
N TRP A 504 7.52 -67.14 2.52
CA TRP A 504 7.48 -68.59 2.74
C TRP A 504 7.48 -68.90 4.24
N VAL A 505 8.38 -68.29 5.00
CA VAL A 505 8.49 -68.46 6.45
C VAL A 505 7.17 -68.12 7.14
N ARG A 506 6.53 -67.01 6.74
CA ARG A 506 5.24 -66.60 7.28
C ARG A 506 4.14 -67.65 7.03
N LEU A 507 4.08 -68.22 5.82
CA LEU A 507 3.11 -69.26 5.47
C LEU A 507 3.35 -70.54 6.27
N VAL A 508 4.61 -70.95 6.41
CA VAL A 508 5.01 -72.14 7.18
C VAL A 508 4.73 -71.97 8.67
N VAL A 509 5.11 -70.85 9.27
CA VAL A 509 4.81 -70.55 10.67
C VAL A 509 3.30 -70.59 10.92
N ASN A 510 2.47 -70.07 10.01
CA ASN A 510 1.02 -70.17 10.13
C ASN A 510 0.52 -71.63 10.02
N SER A 511 1.11 -72.44 9.15
CA SER A 511 0.83 -73.88 9.05
C SER A 511 1.18 -74.63 10.35
N LEU A 512 2.33 -74.34 10.94
CA LEU A 512 2.79 -74.91 12.21
C LEU A 512 1.89 -74.47 13.38
N LEU A 513 1.52 -73.18 13.45
CA LEU A 513 0.57 -72.67 14.44
C LEU A 513 -0.80 -73.36 14.32
N ASN A 514 -1.26 -73.66 13.10
CA ASN A 514 -2.47 -74.47 12.89
C ASN A 514 -2.31 -75.92 13.35
N GLY A 515 -1.11 -76.50 13.28
CA GLY A 515 -0.82 -77.82 13.85
C GLY A 515 -0.82 -77.82 15.38
N LEU A 516 -0.20 -76.80 15.98
CA LEU A 516 -0.24 -76.60 17.43
C LEU A 516 -1.68 -76.45 17.95
N ARG A 517 -2.58 -75.81 17.19
CA ARG A 517 -4.02 -75.76 17.51
C ARG A 517 -4.69 -77.13 17.51
N LYS A 518 -4.22 -78.06 16.67
CA LYS A 518 -4.67 -79.45 16.61
C LYS A 518 -3.96 -80.36 17.62
N ARG A 519 -3.08 -79.80 18.47
CA ARG A 519 -2.24 -80.50 19.45
C ARG A 519 -1.27 -81.51 18.82
N ASP A 520 -0.79 -81.20 17.64
CA ASP A 520 0.30 -81.96 17.02
C ASP A 520 1.56 -81.88 17.90
N ASP A 521 2.27 -82.99 18.03
CA ASP A 521 3.59 -83.05 18.66
C ASP A 521 4.69 -82.57 17.71
N ILE A 522 5.94 -82.46 18.21
CA ILE A 522 7.06 -82.00 17.38
C ILE A 522 7.30 -82.91 16.18
N SER A 523 7.10 -84.22 16.31
CA SER A 523 7.30 -85.16 15.20
C SER A 523 6.32 -84.89 14.06
N THR A 524 5.04 -84.67 14.37
CA THR A 524 3.99 -84.33 13.39
C THR A 524 4.21 -82.95 12.78
N LEU A 525 4.65 -81.97 13.56
CA LEU A 525 5.00 -80.64 13.06
C LEU A 525 6.19 -80.69 12.08
N ARG A 526 7.20 -81.52 12.35
CA ARG A 526 8.33 -81.74 11.45
C ARG A 526 7.90 -82.41 10.14
N VAL A 527 7.00 -83.39 10.18
CA VAL A 527 6.43 -83.99 8.95
C VAL A 527 5.72 -82.92 8.12
N ARG A 528 4.92 -82.04 8.75
CA ARG A 528 4.27 -80.93 8.03
C ARG A 528 5.26 -79.99 7.37
N LEU A 529 6.38 -79.70 8.04
CA LEU A 529 7.46 -78.88 7.48
C LEU A 529 8.08 -79.57 6.26
N GLN A 530 8.44 -80.85 6.38
CA GLN A 530 9.05 -81.63 5.29
C GLN A 530 8.14 -81.79 4.06
N GLU A 531 6.82 -81.88 4.26
CA GLU A 531 5.86 -81.90 3.15
C GLU A 531 5.67 -80.52 2.50
N THR A 532 6.13 -79.44 3.14
CA THR A 532 6.03 -78.08 2.60
C THR A 532 7.05 -77.91 1.48
N PRO A 533 6.62 -77.56 0.26
CA PRO A 533 7.55 -77.25 -0.82
C PRO A 533 8.46 -76.09 -0.42
N LYS A 534 9.75 -76.19 -0.76
CA LYS A 534 10.73 -75.12 -0.47
C LYS A 534 10.63 -73.97 -1.46
N ASP A 535 10.25 -74.25 -2.70
CA ASP A 535 9.99 -73.21 -3.69
C ASP A 535 8.63 -72.55 -3.45
N ILE A 536 8.56 -71.24 -3.67
CA ILE A 536 7.34 -70.46 -3.40
C ILE A 536 6.24 -70.74 -4.42
N ASP A 537 6.59 -71.04 -5.67
CA ASP A 537 5.63 -71.34 -6.73
C ASP A 537 5.01 -72.73 -6.46
N ASP A 538 5.83 -73.71 -6.10
CA ASP A 538 5.35 -75.04 -5.66
C ASP A 538 4.44 -74.95 -4.42
N LEU A 539 4.75 -74.03 -3.49
CA LEU A 539 3.92 -73.78 -2.32
C LEU A 539 2.55 -73.20 -2.73
N TYR A 540 2.50 -72.28 -3.69
CA TYR A 540 1.23 -71.79 -4.23
C TYR A 540 0.45 -72.91 -4.92
N ASP A 541 1.11 -73.76 -5.70
CA ASP A 541 0.46 -74.91 -6.34
C ASP A 541 -0.12 -75.88 -5.31
N ARG A 542 0.58 -76.11 -4.19
CA ARG A 542 0.05 -76.91 -3.07
C ARG A 542 -1.16 -76.24 -2.43
N ILE A 543 -1.12 -74.93 -2.18
CA ILE A 543 -2.24 -74.18 -1.60
C ILE A 543 -3.46 -74.24 -2.52
N LEU A 544 -3.29 -73.98 -3.81
CA LEU A 544 -4.36 -74.04 -4.80
C LEU A 544 -4.92 -75.46 -4.92
N SER A 545 -4.06 -76.48 -4.94
CA SER A 545 -4.46 -77.89 -4.99
C SER A 545 -5.18 -78.36 -3.72
N SER A 546 -5.01 -77.67 -2.60
CA SER A 546 -5.68 -77.99 -1.33
C SER A 546 -7.13 -77.49 -1.27
N ILE A 547 -7.55 -76.64 -2.21
CA ILE A 547 -8.94 -76.16 -2.30
C ILE A 547 -9.84 -77.37 -2.67
N ASP A 548 -10.89 -77.59 -1.89
CA ASP A 548 -11.86 -78.66 -2.18
C ASP A 548 -12.44 -78.47 -3.58
N ARG A 549 -12.60 -79.58 -4.33
CA ARG A 549 -13.19 -79.58 -5.68
C ARG A 549 -14.54 -78.87 -5.74
N ILE A 550 -15.34 -78.92 -4.67
CA ILE A 550 -16.63 -78.21 -4.60
C ILE A 550 -16.46 -76.68 -4.65
N HIS A 551 -15.33 -76.17 -4.16
CA HIS A 551 -15.00 -74.74 -4.12
C HIS A 551 -14.13 -74.28 -5.30
N MET A 552 -13.54 -75.19 -6.08
CA MET A 552 -12.66 -74.85 -7.21
C MET A 552 -13.34 -73.97 -8.27
N VAL A 553 -14.61 -74.22 -8.57
CA VAL A 553 -15.37 -73.40 -9.53
C VAL A 553 -15.54 -71.98 -8.99
N GLU A 554 -15.85 -71.84 -7.70
CA GLU A 554 -16.00 -70.54 -7.05
C GLU A 554 -14.67 -69.80 -6.95
N ALA A 555 -13.59 -70.51 -6.59
CA ALA A 555 -12.24 -69.95 -6.55
C ALA A 555 -11.81 -69.45 -7.94
N SER A 556 -12.04 -70.23 -9.00
CA SER A 556 -11.77 -69.80 -10.37
C SER A 556 -12.56 -68.55 -10.76
N LYS A 557 -13.83 -68.45 -10.37
CA LYS A 557 -14.66 -67.26 -10.62
C LYS A 557 -14.11 -66.03 -9.89
N ILE A 558 -13.69 -66.19 -8.64
CA ILE A 558 -13.08 -65.12 -7.83
C ILE A 558 -11.80 -64.61 -8.50
N PHE A 559 -10.89 -65.48 -8.94
CA PHE A 559 -9.66 -65.06 -9.63
C PHE A 559 -9.95 -64.35 -10.96
N GLN A 560 -10.96 -64.80 -11.71
CA GLN A 560 -11.36 -64.14 -12.95
C GLN A 560 -12.00 -62.78 -12.70
N LEU A 561 -12.79 -62.63 -11.63
CA LEU A 561 -13.35 -61.35 -11.21
C LEU A 561 -12.26 -60.37 -10.77
N GLU A 562 -11.28 -60.84 -10.00
CA GLU A 562 -10.12 -60.03 -9.61
C GLU A 562 -9.33 -59.55 -10.84
N LYS A 563 -9.00 -60.48 -11.75
CA LYS A 563 -8.31 -60.17 -13.01
C LYS A 563 -9.12 -59.25 -13.93
N GLY A 564 -10.44 -59.37 -13.94
CA GLY A 564 -11.33 -58.51 -14.71
C GLY A 564 -11.45 -57.10 -14.11
N ALA A 565 -11.52 -57.01 -12.78
CA ALA A 565 -11.56 -55.74 -12.05
C ALA A 565 -10.30 -54.90 -12.31
N SER A 566 -9.12 -55.53 -12.33
CA SER A 566 -7.86 -54.85 -12.63
C SER A 566 -7.78 -54.30 -14.06
N VAL A 567 -8.63 -54.77 -14.99
CA VAL A 567 -8.65 -54.36 -16.40
C VAL A 567 -9.74 -53.32 -16.69
N ILE A 568 -10.89 -53.37 -16.01
CA ILE A 568 -12.10 -52.64 -16.44
C ILE A 568 -12.54 -51.56 -15.44
N MET A 569 -12.29 -51.71 -14.13
CA MET A 569 -12.92 -50.87 -13.10
C MET A 569 -12.00 -50.68 -11.89
N SER A 570 -11.15 -49.65 -11.92
CA SER A 570 -10.23 -49.35 -10.82
C SER A 570 -10.90 -48.73 -9.58
N GLU A 571 -12.22 -48.52 -9.59
CA GLU A 571 -12.94 -47.78 -8.55
C GLU A 571 -13.98 -48.60 -7.78
N ILE A 572 -14.30 -49.83 -8.20
CA ILE A 572 -15.29 -50.66 -7.49
C ILE A 572 -14.56 -51.63 -6.54
N PRO A 573 -14.81 -51.60 -5.22
CA PRO A 573 -14.25 -52.56 -4.29
C PRO A 573 -14.56 -54.00 -4.70
N PHE A 574 -13.59 -54.91 -4.60
CA PHE A 574 -13.77 -56.33 -4.94
C PHE A 574 -15.03 -56.94 -4.29
N LEU A 575 -15.34 -56.52 -3.06
CA LEU A 575 -16.52 -56.99 -2.34
C LEU A 575 -17.83 -56.59 -3.03
N GLU A 576 -17.93 -55.38 -3.56
CA GLU A 576 -19.12 -54.93 -4.31
C GLU A 576 -19.24 -55.68 -5.63
N LEU A 577 -18.11 -55.92 -6.31
CA LEU A 577 -18.07 -56.69 -7.55
C LEU A 577 -18.48 -58.15 -7.32
N TYR A 578 -18.00 -58.75 -6.23
CA TYR A 578 -18.36 -60.11 -5.82
C TYR A 578 -19.82 -60.22 -5.40
N VAL A 579 -20.34 -59.23 -4.66
CA VAL A 579 -21.75 -59.17 -4.28
C VAL A 579 -22.64 -58.99 -5.51
N ALA A 580 -22.29 -58.08 -6.43
CA ALA A 580 -23.00 -57.91 -7.69
C ALA A 580 -22.99 -59.19 -8.53
N TYR A 581 -21.85 -59.88 -8.61
CA TYR A 581 -21.74 -61.19 -9.25
C TYR A 581 -22.66 -62.22 -8.59
N LYS A 582 -22.66 -62.29 -7.26
CA LYS A 582 -23.53 -63.21 -6.48
C LYS A 582 -25.02 -62.88 -6.57
N LEU A 583 -25.39 -61.61 -6.80
CA LEU A 583 -26.78 -61.18 -6.96
C LEU A 583 -27.29 -61.33 -8.41
N SER A 584 -26.39 -61.53 -9.38
CA SER A 584 -26.73 -61.69 -10.80
C SER A 584 -27.08 -63.13 -11.19
N PHE A 585 -26.98 -64.07 -10.26
CA PHE A 585 -27.32 -65.49 -10.37
C PHE A 585 -28.08 -65.94 -9.12
#